data_AF-A0AAD0NDD2-F1
#
_entry.id   AF-A0AAD0NDD2-F1
#
_cell.length_a   1.000
_cell.length_b   1.000
_cell.length_c   1.000
_cell.angle_alpha   90.00
_cell.angle_beta   90.00
_cell.angle_gamma   90.00
#
_symmetry.space_group_name_H-M   'P 1'
#
loop_
_entity.id
_entity.type
_entity.pdbx_description
1 polymer ?
#
loop_
_entity_poly.entity_id
_entity_poly.type
_entity_poly.pdbx_seq_one_letter_code
_entity_poly.pdbx_strand_id
1 'polypeptide(L)'
;MVNVDQGAASIFGAIGTAVSLLAAIPYAFAIYRRTVRPHLFTWLVWSVVTAIAAAGQFVAGAGPSAWCTAAIAVTCFLTLIASLFRGEHGWTGLDWLFLCAALSAIPLWMLTDDPTVSICLVTLIELAGLGPTVRKTLRDPWSESLVYFALCVLKYALALLALSTWSVAVAFYPTVNLIASIGICMVMLVRRQSLSNAR
;
A
#
# COMPACT_ATOMS: atom_id res chain seq x y z
N MET A 1 22.07 9.64 14.55
CA MET A 1 21.78 8.40 13.79
C MET A 1 21.56 7.29 14.79
N VAL A 2 20.32 6.81 14.94
CA VAL A 2 20.03 5.63 15.78
C VAL A 2 20.35 4.41 14.92
N ASN A 3 21.41 3.69 15.28
CA ASN A 3 21.82 2.47 14.59
C ASN A 3 21.04 1.31 15.22
N VAL A 4 20.12 0.71 14.47
CA VAL A 4 19.33 -0.44 14.95
C VAL A 4 20.20 -1.69 14.88
N ASP A 5 20.06 -2.59 15.86
CA ASP A 5 20.73 -3.90 15.81
C ASP A 5 20.40 -4.61 14.49
N GLN A 6 21.43 -4.90 13.69
CA GLN A 6 21.26 -5.48 12.35
C GLN A 6 20.65 -6.89 12.43
N GLY A 7 20.86 -7.61 13.53
CA GLY A 7 20.24 -8.91 13.78
C GLY A 7 18.72 -8.77 13.91
N ALA A 8 18.27 -7.91 14.83
CA ALA A 8 16.84 -7.62 15.01
C ALA A 8 16.18 -7.05 13.74
N ALA A 9 16.82 -6.11 13.05
CA ALA A 9 16.30 -5.53 11.81
C ALA A 9 16.10 -6.59 10.71
N SER A 10 17.02 -7.54 10.58
CA SER A 10 16.92 -8.65 9.61
C SER A 10 15.75 -9.58 9.92
N ILE A 11 15.53 -9.87 11.21
CA ILE A 11 14.38 -10.68 11.66
C ILE A 11 13.07 -9.97 11.33
N PHE A 12 12.94 -8.68 11.67
CA PHE A 12 11.72 -7.92 11.36
C PHE A 12 11.49 -7.79 9.85
N GLY A 13 12.54 -7.56 9.06
CA GLY A 13 12.45 -7.52 7.60
C GLY A 13 12.00 -8.85 6.99
N ALA A 14 12.55 -9.97 7.47
CA ALA A 14 12.16 -11.31 7.03
C ALA A 14 10.70 -11.63 7.40
N ILE A 15 10.29 -11.35 8.64
CA ILE A 15 8.89 -11.56 9.08
C ILE A 15 7.95 -10.67 8.28
N GLY A 16 8.27 -9.38 8.10
CA GLY A 16 7.45 -8.45 7.31
C GLY A 16 7.31 -8.90 5.84
N THR A 17 8.38 -9.41 5.25
CA THR A 17 8.39 -9.99 3.90
C THR A 17 7.46 -11.21 3.83
N ALA A 18 7.59 -12.15 4.78
CA ALA A 18 6.75 -13.34 4.84
C ALA A 18 5.27 -12.98 5.03
N VAL A 19 4.96 -12.05 5.94
CA VAL A 19 3.59 -11.54 6.15
C VAL A 19 3.03 -10.95 4.86
N SER A 20 3.80 -10.15 4.12
CA SER A 20 3.35 -9.56 2.86
C SER A 20 2.97 -10.64 1.83
N LEU A 21 3.83 -11.64 1.63
CA LEU A 21 3.57 -12.72 0.68
C LEU A 21 2.40 -13.60 1.11
N LEU A 22 2.33 -13.96 2.39
CA LEU A 22 1.25 -14.78 2.94
C LEU A 22 -0.09 -14.06 2.91
N ALA A 23 -0.13 -12.73 3.11
CA ALA A 23 -1.34 -11.92 3.01
C ALA A 23 -1.96 -11.92 1.62
N ALA A 24 -1.16 -12.13 0.58
CA ALA A 24 -1.64 -12.19 -0.80
C ALA A 24 -2.52 -13.42 -1.06
N ILE A 25 -2.28 -14.54 -0.36
CA ILE A 25 -3.02 -15.80 -0.55
C ILE A 25 -4.51 -15.65 -0.19
N PRO A 26 -4.90 -15.26 1.05
CA PRO A 26 -6.31 -15.11 1.39
C PRO A 26 -6.97 -13.98 0.61
N TYR A 27 -6.24 -12.92 0.24
CA TYR A 27 -6.77 -11.84 -0.60
C TYR A 27 -7.08 -12.34 -2.01
N ALA A 28 -6.15 -13.05 -2.65
CA ALA A 28 -6.35 -13.67 -3.97
C ALA A 28 -7.54 -14.64 -3.96
N PHE A 29 -7.68 -15.42 -2.89
CA PHE A 29 -8.82 -16.33 -2.73
C PHE A 29 -10.16 -15.58 -2.58
N ALA A 30 -10.18 -14.47 -1.84
CA ALA A 30 -11.35 -13.60 -1.71
C ALA A 30 -11.73 -12.95 -3.05
N ILE A 31 -10.74 -12.54 -3.85
CA ILE A 31 -10.95 -12.05 -5.22
C ILE A 31 -11.53 -13.16 -6.10
N TYR A 32 -10.95 -14.36 -6.05
CA TYR A 32 -11.43 -15.50 -6.82
C TYR A 32 -12.89 -15.84 -6.50
N ARG A 33 -13.25 -15.85 -5.21
CA ARG A 33 -14.62 -16.03 -4.70
C ARG A 33 -15.55 -14.83 -4.94
N ARG A 34 -15.05 -13.72 -5.50
CA ARG A 34 -15.78 -12.46 -5.72
C ARG A 34 -16.40 -11.85 -4.45
N THR A 35 -15.91 -12.24 -3.27
CA THR A 35 -16.28 -11.60 -2.00
C THR A 35 -15.60 -10.25 -1.85
N VAL A 36 -14.46 -10.07 -2.54
CA VAL A 36 -13.71 -8.82 -2.64
C VAL A 36 -13.53 -8.49 -4.12
N ARG A 37 -13.62 -7.20 -4.47
CA ARG A 37 -13.50 -6.73 -5.85
C ARG A 37 -12.48 -5.60 -5.92
N PRO A 38 -11.20 -5.87 -6.17
CA PRO A 38 -10.17 -4.83 -6.13
C PRO A 38 -10.46 -3.72 -7.15
N HIS A 39 -10.26 -2.45 -6.77
CA HIS A 39 -10.43 -1.32 -7.68
C HIS A 39 -9.22 -1.16 -8.62
N LEU A 40 -9.40 -1.35 -9.92
CA LEU A 40 -8.32 -1.42 -10.91
C LEU A 40 -7.33 -0.23 -10.83
N PHE A 41 -7.83 1.01 -10.80
CA PHE A 41 -6.95 2.19 -10.80
C PHE A 41 -6.05 2.28 -9.57
N THR A 42 -6.56 1.88 -8.40
CA THR A 42 -5.76 1.86 -7.16
C THR A 42 -4.61 0.88 -7.32
N TRP A 43 -4.89 -0.33 -7.77
CA TRP A 43 -3.87 -1.37 -7.93
C TRP A 43 -2.88 -1.06 -9.04
N LEU A 44 -3.32 -0.35 -10.09
CA LEU A 44 -2.43 0.15 -11.13
C LEU A 44 -1.43 1.14 -10.53
N VAL A 45 -1.91 2.18 -9.85
CA VAL A 45 -1.05 3.18 -9.21
C VAL A 45 -0.13 2.54 -8.18
N TRP A 46 -0.66 1.72 -7.27
CA TRP A 46 0.15 1.05 -6.25
C TRP A 46 1.20 0.12 -6.84
N SER A 47 0.87 -0.66 -7.88
CA SER A 47 1.88 -1.54 -8.50
C SER A 47 3.10 -0.78 -9.04
N VAL A 48 2.88 0.38 -9.67
CA VAL A 48 3.95 1.21 -10.24
C VAL A 48 4.72 1.91 -9.12
N VAL A 49 4.01 2.57 -8.21
CA VAL A 49 4.59 3.42 -7.17
C VAL A 49 5.32 2.62 -6.10
N THR A 50 4.76 1.48 -5.68
CA THR A 50 5.42 0.59 -4.72
C THR A 50 6.68 -0.05 -5.35
N ALA A 51 6.68 -0.36 -6.65
CA ALA A 51 7.88 -0.85 -7.33
C ALA A 51 8.99 0.21 -7.35
N ILE A 52 8.63 1.48 -7.62
CA ILE A 52 9.54 2.63 -7.51
C ILE A 52 10.06 2.78 -6.08
N ALA A 53 9.17 2.72 -5.07
CA ALA A 53 9.55 2.82 -3.66
C ALA A 53 10.50 1.69 -3.22
N ALA A 54 10.28 0.46 -3.70
CA ALA A 54 11.17 -0.66 -3.45
C ALA A 54 12.57 -0.39 -4.02
N ALA A 55 12.65 0.04 -5.29
CA ALA A 55 13.92 0.40 -5.92
C ALA A 55 14.62 1.55 -5.17
N GLY A 56 13.86 2.59 -4.78
CA GLY A 56 14.37 3.71 -3.99
C GLY A 56 14.92 3.28 -2.64
N GLN A 57 14.25 2.38 -1.93
CA GLN A 57 14.74 1.83 -0.66
C GLN A 57 16.02 1.00 -0.82
N PHE A 58 16.16 0.25 -1.91
CA PHE A 58 17.41 -0.47 -2.21
C PHE A 58 18.57 0.50 -2.45
N VAL A 59 18.36 1.55 -3.27
CA VAL A 59 19.38 2.56 -3.56
C VAL A 59 19.76 3.35 -2.29
N ALA A 60 18.77 3.65 -1.44
CA ALA A 60 18.98 4.37 -0.18
C ALA A 60 19.59 3.51 0.95
N GLY A 61 19.85 2.22 0.72
CA GLY A 61 20.44 1.35 1.73
C GLY A 61 19.53 1.06 2.93
N ALA A 62 18.20 1.02 2.72
CA ALA A 62 17.21 0.76 3.77
C ALA A 62 17.30 -0.65 4.40
N GLY A 63 18.21 -1.50 3.90
CA GLY A 63 18.52 -2.80 4.47
C GLY A 63 17.33 -3.76 4.40
N PRO A 64 17.04 -4.52 5.47
CA PRO A 64 15.96 -5.50 5.49
C PRO A 64 14.55 -4.95 5.17
N SER A 65 14.29 -3.66 5.40
CA SER A 65 13.03 -3.00 5.02
C SER A 65 12.78 -3.01 3.49
N ALA A 66 13.85 -2.95 2.69
CA ALA A 66 13.74 -2.98 1.23
C ALA A 66 13.17 -4.31 0.73
N TRP A 67 13.49 -5.44 1.39
CA TRP A 67 12.95 -6.77 1.04
C TRP A 67 11.43 -6.82 1.24
N CYS A 68 10.96 -6.27 2.37
CA CYS A 68 9.53 -6.19 2.66
C CYS A 68 8.82 -5.36 1.58
N THR A 69 9.37 -4.20 1.23
CA THR A 69 8.80 -3.31 0.20
C THR A 69 8.77 -3.96 -1.18
N ALA A 70 9.81 -4.70 -1.55
CA ALA A 70 9.85 -5.47 -2.79
C ALA A 70 8.78 -6.57 -2.84
N ALA A 71 8.58 -7.30 -1.74
CA ALA A 71 7.49 -8.28 -1.66
C ALA A 71 6.12 -7.62 -1.79
N ILE A 72 5.93 -6.42 -1.23
CA ILE A 72 4.68 -5.66 -1.40
C ILE A 72 4.48 -5.32 -2.88
N ALA A 73 5.50 -4.83 -3.58
CA ALA A 73 5.41 -4.51 -5.00
C ALA A 73 4.93 -5.72 -5.85
N VAL A 74 5.48 -6.92 -5.58
CA VAL A 74 5.05 -8.16 -6.22
C VAL A 74 3.57 -8.45 -5.94
N THR A 75 3.14 -8.35 -4.69
CA THR A 75 1.73 -8.61 -4.34
C THR A 75 0.77 -7.60 -4.96
N CYS A 76 1.17 -6.32 -5.07
CA CYS A 76 0.41 -5.29 -5.77
C CYS A 76 0.28 -5.60 -7.27
N PHE A 77 1.36 -6.02 -7.91
CA PHE A 77 1.34 -6.39 -9.33
C PHE A 77 0.46 -7.61 -9.61
N LEU A 78 0.55 -8.66 -8.78
CA LEU A 78 -0.33 -9.83 -8.90
C LEU A 78 -1.81 -9.46 -8.71
N THR A 79 -2.07 -8.55 -7.77
CA THR A 79 -3.44 -8.08 -7.51
C THR A 79 -3.96 -7.19 -8.62
N LEU A 80 -3.12 -6.36 -9.24
CA LEU A 80 -3.46 -5.62 -10.44
C LEU A 80 -3.92 -6.59 -11.54
N ILE A 81 -3.15 -7.64 -11.82
CA ILE A 81 -3.54 -8.66 -12.81
C ILE A 81 -4.90 -9.26 -12.44
N ALA A 82 -5.10 -9.67 -11.18
CA ALA A 82 -6.38 -10.21 -10.74
C ALA A 82 -7.54 -9.21 -10.89
N SER A 83 -7.28 -7.91 -10.68
CA SER A 83 -8.27 -6.85 -10.81
C SER A 83 -8.72 -6.59 -12.24
N LEU A 84 -7.87 -6.88 -13.24
CA LEU A 84 -8.26 -6.79 -14.65
C LEU A 84 -9.36 -7.80 -15.00
N PHE A 85 -9.37 -8.97 -14.36
CA PHE A 85 -10.35 -10.03 -14.64
C PHE A 85 -11.53 -10.06 -13.67
N ARG A 86 -11.32 -9.63 -12.42
CA ARG A 86 -12.27 -9.81 -11.29
C ARG A 86 -12.46 -8.54 -10.46
N GLY A 87 -11.97 -7.40 -10.92
CA GLY A 87 -12.07 -6.11 -10.22
C GLY A 87 -13.43 -5.44 -10.34
N GLU A 88 -13.54 -4.26 -9.74
CA GLU A 88 -14.71 -3.39 -9.86
C GLU A 88 -14.76 -2.70 -11.23
N HIS A 89 -15.95 -2.68 -11.86
CA HIS A 89 -16.16 -2.09 -13.18
C HIS A 89 -16.96 -0.77 -13.14
N GLY A 90 -17.36 -0.30 -11.95
CA GLY A 90 -18.14 0.94 -11.75
C GLY A 90 -17.28 2.20 -11.66
N TRP A 91 -16.47 2.49 -12.68
CA TRP A 91 -15.59 3.67 -12.69
C TRP A 91 -16.39 4.95 -12.91
N THR A 92 -15.91 6.05 -12.33
CA THR A 92 -16.55 7.35 -12.46
C THR A 92 -15.52 8.47 -12.67
N GLY A 93 -15.97 9.68 -12.97
CA GLY A 93 -15.07 10.82 -13.24
C GLY A 93 -14.08 11.15 -12.11
N LEU A 94 -14.48 10.95 -10.85
CA LEU A 94 -13.56 11.17 -9.72
C LEU A 94 -12.42 10.14 -9.67
N ASP A 95 -12.67 8.90 -10.10
CA ASP A 95 -11.63 7.85 -10.12
C ASP A 95 -10.59 8.15 -11.21
N TRP A 96 -11.04 8.72 -12.33
CA TRP A 96 -10.17 9.26 -13.37
C TRP A 96 -9.38 10.48 -12.87
N LEU A 97 -9.99 11.36 -12.08
CA LEU A 97 -9.27 12.49 -11.49
C LEU A 97 -8.12 12.01 -10.58
N PHE A 98 -8.37 11.01 -9.72
CA PHE A 98 -7.32 10.42 -8.89
C PHE A 98 -6.21 9.76 -9.72
N LEU A 99 -6.58 9.02 -10.77
CA LEU A 99 -5.62 8.41 -11.67
C LEU A 99 -4.77 9.47 -12.38
N CYS A 100 -5.40 10.50 -12.96
CA CYS A 100 -4.70 11.59 -13.63
C CYS A 100 -3.81 12.37 -12.66
N ALA A 101 -4.27 12.65 -11.44
CA ALA A 101 -3.48 13.28 -10.41
C ALA A 101 -2.23 12.44 -10.07
N ALA A 102 -2.41 11.13 -9.86
CA ALA A 102 -1.31 10.21 -9.61
C ALA A 102 -0.29 10.18 -10.77
N LEU A 103 -0.76 10.04 -12.01
CA LEU A 103 0.10 10.01 -13.19
C LEU A 103 0.80 11.35 -13.44
N SER A 104 0.13 12.49 -13.17
CA SER A 104 0.70 13.84 -13.35
C SER A 104 1.86 14.14 -12.41
N ALA A 105 1.93 13.45 -11.27
CA ALA A 105 3.01 13.62 -10.30
C ALA A 105 4.24 12.74 -10.61
N ILE A 106 4.14 11.77 -11.53
CA ILE A 106 5.29 10.96 -11.99
C ILE A 106 6.34 11.84 -12.71
N PRO A 107 6.00 12.75 -13.64
CA PRO A 107 6.96 13.69 -14.22
C PRO A 107 7.67 14.55 -13.17
N LEU A 108 6.95 15.05 -12.16
CA LEU A 108 7.54 15.85 -11.08
C LEU A 108 8.57 15.03 -10.28
N TRP A 109 8.27 13.76 -10.03
CA TRP A 109 9.20 12.82 -9.42
C TRP A 109 10.45 12.59 -10.28
N MET A 110 10.30 12.43 -11.60
CA MET A 110 11.43 12.22 -12.52
C MET A 110 12.38 13.43 -12.64
N LEU A 111 11.90 14.63 -12.33
CA LEU A 111 12.70 15.86 -12.31
C LEU A 111 13.41 16.09 -10.97
N THR A 112 13.22 15.21 -10.00
CA THR A 112 13.73 15.38 -8.63
C THR A 112 14.93 14.48 -8.37
N ASP A 113 16.09 15.10 -8.14
CA ASP A 113 17.33 14.39 -7.80
C ASP A 113 17.47 14.09 -6.30
N ASP A 114 16.72 14.80 -5.44
CA ASP A 114 16.79 14.61 -3.99
C ASP A 114 15.99 13.35 -3.55
N PRO A 115 16.64 12.34 -2.92
CA PRO A 115 15.96 11.11 -2.50
C PRO A 115 14.80 11.31 -1.52
N THR A 116 14.85 12.36 -0.69
CA THR A 116 13.80 12.64 0.31
C THR A 116 12.57 13.22 -0.37
N VAL A 117 12.74 14.20 -1.25
CA VAL A 117 11.63 14.77 -2.02
C VAL A 117 11.04 13.71 -2.95
N SER A 118 11.90 12.88 -3.54
CA SER A 118 11.54 11.76 -4.40
C SER A 118 10.60 10.78 -3.67
N ILE A 119 10.95 10.30 -2.47
CA ILE A 119 10.09 9.39 -1.70
C ILE A 119 8.79 10.05 -1.25
N CYS A 120 8.84 11.35 -0.90
CA CYS A 120 7.65 12.10 -0.52
C CYS A 120 6.65 12.17 -1.68
N LEU A 121 7.11 12.50 -2.89
CA LEU A 121 6.27 12.53 -4.09
C LEU A 121 5.66 11.16 -4.39
N VAL A 122 6.48 10.10 -4.40
CA VAL A 122 6.03 8.70 -4.60
C VAL A 122 4.95 8.34 -3.59
N THR A 123 5.16 8.68 -2.31
CA THR A 123 4.18 8.40 -1.25
C THR A 123 2.86 9.16 -1.45
N LEU A 124 2.93 10.42 -1.89
CA LEU A 124 1.74 11.23 -2.19
C LEU A 124 0.96 10.68 -3.40
N ILE A 125 1.67 10.21 -4.44
CA ILE A 125 1.05 9.52 -5.58
C ILE A 125 0.31 8.27 -5.09
N GLU A 126 0.92 7.51 -4.18
CA GLU A 126 0.30 6.30 -3.60
C GLU A 126 -0.98 6.63 -2.82
N LEU A 127 -0.97 7.72 -2.04
CA LEU A 127 -2.14 8.22 -1.32
C LEU A 127 -3.25 8.69 -2.27
N ALA A 128 -2.91 9.36 -3.37
CA ALA A 128 -3.88 9.71 -4.40
C ALA A 128 -4.51 8.43 -5.02
N GLY A 129 -3.69 7.40 -5.24
CA GLY A 129 -4.13 6.08 -5.69
C GLY A 129 -5.08 5.37 -4.71
N LEU A 130 -5.05 5.69 -3.42
CA LEU A 130 -5.97 5.14 -2.41
C LEU A 130 -7.40 5.74 -2.52
N GLY A 131 -7.54 6.91 -3.14
CA GLY A 131 -8.80 7.65 -3.24
C GLY A 131 -9.99 6.83 -3.75
N PRO A 132 -9.89 6.14 -4.91
CA PRO A 132 -10.96 5.30 -5.43
C PRO A 132 -11.38 4.18 -4.46
N THR A 133 -10.42 3.58 -3.75
CA THR A 133 -10.68 2.53 -2.75
C THR A 133 -11.40 3.06 -1.52
N VAL A 134 -11.02 4.24 -1.00
CA VAL A 134 -11.71 4.89 0.13
C VAL A 134 -13.16 5.16 -0.24
N ARG A 135 -13.38 5.79 -1.38
CA ARG A 135 -14.73 6.10 -1.84
C ARG A 135 -15.57 4.84 -2.05
N LYS A 136 -15.01 3.82 -2.70
CA LYS A 136 -15.66 2.52 -2.87
C LYS A 136 -16.05 1.93 -1.51
N THR A 137 -15.14 1.96 -0.55
CA THR A 137 -15.34 1.46 0.82
C THR A 137 -16.43 2.23 1.56
N LEU A 138 -16.54 3.55 1.38
CA LEU A 138 -17.61 4.35 1.97
C LEU A 138 -19.00 3.94 1.48
N ARG A 139 -19.10 3.54 0.20
CA ARG A 139 -20.34 3.05 -0.42
C ARG A 139 -20.66 1.61 -0.06
N ASP A 140 -19.68 0.72 -0.18
CA ASP A 140 -19.80 -0.70 0.15
C ASP A 140 -18.57 -1.17 0.95
N PRO A 141 -18.63 -1.14 2.29
CA PRO A 141 -17.48 -1.46 3.13
C PRO A 141 -17.18 -2.97 3.22
N TRP A 142 -18.00 -3.84 2.60
CA TRP A 142 -17.72 -5.28 2.49
C TRP A 142 -17.06 -5.66 1.17
N SER A 143 -17.04 -4.74 0.21
CA SER A 143 -16.41 -4.95 -1.11
C SER A 143 -14.88 -5.02 -1.08
N GLU A 144 -14.27 -4.63 0.05
CA GLU A 144 -12.84 -4.66 0.32
C GLU A 144 -12.51 -5.54 1.55
N SER A 145 -11.30 -6.09 1.58
CA SER A 145 -10.88 -7.02 2.64
C SER A 145 -10.30 -6.29 3.85
N LEU A 146 -11.05 -6.28 4.96
CA LEU A 146 -10.53 -5.79 6.25
C LEU A 146 -9.28 -6.55 6.70
N VAL A 147 -9.25 -7.87 6.48
CA VAL A 147 -8.11 -8.72 6.85
C VAL A 147 -6.85 -8.30 6.09
N TYR A 148 -6.98 -7.99 4.80
CA TYR A 148 -5.85 -7.52 4.00
C TYR A 148 -5.28 -6.22 4.56
N PHE A 149 -6.13 -5.22 4.83
CA PHE A 149 -5.66 -3.94 5.37
C PHE A 149 -5.12 -4.05 6.79
N ALA A 150 -5.64 -4.95 7.62
CA ALA A 150 -5.06 -5.25 8.93
C ALA A 150 -3.65 -5.88 8.82
N LEU A 151 -3.45 -6.78 7.86
CA LEU A 151 -2.11 -7.31 7.55
C LEU A 151 -1.19 -6.24 6.97
N CYS A 152 -1.72 -5.25 6.26
CA CYS A 152 -0.94 -4.07 5.86
C CYS A 152 -0.46 -3.26 7.05
N VAL A 153 -1.29 -3.05 8.07
CA VAL A 153 -0.86 -2.39 9.31
C VAL A 153 0.30 -3.16 9.94
N LEU A 154 0.18 -4.48 10.07
CA LEU A 154 1.23 -5.31 10.63
C LEU A 154 2.53 -5.25 9.82
N LYS A 155 2.46 -5.39 8.48
CA LYS A 155 3.66 -5.41 7.63
C LYS A 155 4.39 -4.05 7.63
N TYR A 156 3.67 -2.93 7.59
CA TYR A 156 4.30 -1.61 7.63
C TYR A 156 4.85 -1.26 9.02
N ALA A 157 4.22 -1.74 10.10
CA ALA A 157 4.80 -1.64 11.44
C ALA A 157 6.13 -2.43 11.53
N LEU A 158 6.16 -3.66 11.00
CA LEU A 158 7.38 -4.46 10.93
C LEU A 158 8.45 -3.81 10.04
N ALA A 159 8.06 -3.21 8.91
CA ALA A 159 8.99 -2.49 8.04
C ALA A 159 9.65 -1.30 8.76
N LEU A 160 8.90 -0.53 9.56
CA LEU A 160 9.47 0.54 10.38
C LEU A 160 10.46 0.02 11.42
N LEU A 161 10.16 -1.11 12.07
CA LEU A 161 11.07 -1.75 13.02
C LEU A 161 12.30 -2.37 12.34
N ALA A 162 12.22 -2.68 11.04
CA ALA A 162 13.29 -3.25 10.24
C ALA A 162 14.22 -2.20 9.60
N LEU A 163 13.98 -0.89 9.83
CA LEU A 163 14.83 0.17 9.30
C LEU A 163 16.22 0.11 9.94
N SER A 164 17.26 -0.03 9.12
CA SER A 164 18.66 0.00 9.54
C SER A 164 19.11 1.40 9.98
N THR A 165 18.56 2.43 9.33
CA THR A 165 18.83 3.83 9.61
C THR A 165 17.53 4.61 9.68
N TRP A 166 17.39 5.48 10.68
CA TRP A 166 16.24 6.36 10.81
C TRP A 166 16.53 7.69 10.13
N SER A 167 15.92 7.89 8.95
CA SER A 167 15.90 9.16 8.23
C SER A 167 14.53 9.36 7.58
N VAL A 168 14.19 10.60 7.23
CA VAL A 168 12.92 10.91 6.54
C VAL A 168 12.83 10.13 5.22
N ALA A 169 13.94 10.02 4.48
CA ALA A 169 13.98 9.35 3.18
C ALA A 169 13.58 7.87 3.21
N VAL A 170 13.77 7.17 4.33
CA VAL A 170 13.44 5.73 4.43
C VAL A 170 12.25 5.45 5.34
N ALA A 171 11.97 6.29 6.33
CA ALA A 171 10.86 6.10 7.25
C ALA A 171 9.52 6.63 6.71
N PHE A 172 9.53 7.66 5.86
CA PHE A 172 8.32 8.36 5.44
C PHE A 172 7.33 7.42 4.73
N TYR A 173 7.81 6.63 3.76
CA TYR A 173 6.99 5.70 3.00
C TYR A 173 6.25 4.66 3.88
N PRO A 174 6.94 3.86 4.72
CA PRO A 174 6.24 2.90 5.58
C PRO A 174 5.38 3.56 6.66
N THR A 175 5.75 4.74 7.18
CA THR A 175 4.93 5.47 8.16
C THR A 175 3.61 5.94 7.57
N VAL A 176 3.64 6.60 6.41
CA VAL A 176 2.42 7.12 5.77
C VAL A 176 1.49 5.97 5.39
N ASN A 177 2.05 4.88 4.86
CA ASN A 177 1.28 3.70 4.50
C ASN A 177 0.69 2.96 5.70
N LEU A 178 1.39 2.93 6.83
CA LEU A 178 0.85 2.42 8.09
C LEU A 178 -0.39 3.22 8.50
N ILE A 179 -0.28 4.55 8.50
CA ILE A 179 -1.39 5.45 8.87
C ILE A 179 -2.56 5.30 7.91
N ALA A 180 -2.30 5.26 6.60
CA ALA A 180 -3.33 5.07 5.58
C ALA A 180 -4.06 3.72 5.73
N SER A 181 -3.33 2.65 6.04
CA SER A 181 -3.87 1.31 6.30
C SER A 181 -4.74 1.26 7.56
N ILE A 182 -4.34 1.96 8.63
CA ILE A 182 -5.17 2.13 9.83
C ILE A 182 -6.43 2.92 9.48
N GLY A 183 -6.28 4.02 8.73
CA GLY A 183 -7.38 4.87 8.27
C GLY A 183 -8.47 4.11 7.53
N ILE A 184 -8.10 3.32 6.52
CA ILE A 184 -9.08 2.54 5.75
C ILE A 184 -9.73 1.42 6.59
N CYS A 185 -8.99 0.79 7.50
CA CYS A 185 -9.56 -0.15 8.49
C CYS A 185 -10.64 0.54 9.34
N MET A 186 -10.37 1.74 9.86
CA MET A 186 -11.34 2.50 10.65
C MET A 186 -12.58 2.87 9.81
N VAL A 187 -12.38 3.34 8.58
CA VAL A 187 -13.50 3.65 7.66
C VAL A 187 -14.38 2.41 7.43
N MET A 188 -13.78 1.25 7.16
CA MET A 188 -14.52 -0.01 7.01
C MET A 188 -15.34 -0.34 8.28
N LEU A 189 -14.72 -0.29 9.46
CA LEU A 189 -15.38 -0.66 10.71
C LEU A 189 -16.54 0.28 11.04
N VAL A 190 -16.33 1.60 10.98
CA VAL A 190 -17.35 2.60 11.26
C VAL A 190 -18.53 2.47 10.29
N ARG A 191 -18.26 2.27 9.00
CA ARG A 191 -19.33 2.11 7.99
C ARG A 191 -20.10 0.80 8.18
N ARG A 192 -19.43 -0.31 8.53
CA ARG A 192 -20.10 -1.59 8.83
C ARG A 192 -21.02 -1.49 10.05
N GLN A 193 -20.57 -0.83 11.12
CA GLN A 193 -21.37 -0.60 12.33
C GLN A 193 -22.59 0.28 12.05
N SER A 194 -22.39 1.41 11.37
CA SER A 194 -23.49 2.33 11.02
C SER A 194 -24.59 1.65 10.21
N LEU A 195 -24.23 0.78 9.26
CA LEU A 195 -25.20 0.04 8.45
C LEU A 195 -25.83 -1.15 9.21
N SER A 196 -25.14 -1.73 10.18
CA SER A 196 -25.71 -2.76 11.07
C SER A 196 -26.73 -2.17 12.03
N ASN A 197 -26.48 -0.97 12.56
CA ASN A 197 -27.38 -0.29 13.49
C ASN A 197 -28.63 0.31 12.81
N ALA A 198 -28.62 0.43 11.48
CA ALA A 198 -29.73 0.92 10.68
C ALA A 198 -30.70 -0.18 10.21
N ARG A 199 -30.42 -1.45 10.56
CA ARG A 199 -31.29 -2.61 10.33
C ARG A 199 -32.01 -2.99 11.61
#